data_AF-A0A945TJV8-F1
#
_entry.id   AF-A0A945TJV8-F1
#
_cell.length_a   1.000
_cell.length_b   1.000
_cell.length_c   1.000
_cell.angle_alpha   90.00
_cell.angle_beta   90.00
_cell.angle_gamma   90.00
#
_symmetry.space_group_name_H-M   'P 1'
#
loop_
_entity.id
_entity.type
_entity.pdbx_description
1 polymer ?
#
loop_
_entity_poly.entity_id
_entity_poly.type
_entity_poly.pdbx_seq_one_letter_code
_entity_poly.pdbx_strand_id
1 'polypeptide(L)'
;MSDEKSKELRTNITSAGKLELSIVSVPMPQPKDGEVLIRVEATPINPSDLGLLLGPADVSTMTIAGSGDDAVVSMDVPEAMMAAMAARVDKPLPAGNEGAGVVIAAGAGAEDMVGKTISVAGGAMYSQYRCVPAASCLVMNEGTTAAQGASCFVNPLTALGMVETMKMENHTALVHTAAASNLGQMLVKICLADGVQLVNIVRKKEHVELLKALGAVHVCDSSESTFKEDLVDALVATGATIAFDATGGGKLSSQILTAMEIAANRTADGHSIYGSTTYKQVYIYGGLDRSATVLNRAFGMSWGLGGWLLTPFIGKIGMEKFGELRQRVANEIKTTFDSHYTQEISLADVLSADAINAYSKQATGEKFLIKPHQ
;
A
#
# COMPACT_ATOMS: atom_id res chain seq x y z
N MET A 1 3.20 -31.26 20.73
CA MET A 1 4.60 -30.82 20.85
C MET A 1 4.61 -29.42 20.28
N SER A 2 4.77 -28.38 21.11
CA SER A 2 4.91 -27.02 20.59
C SER A 2 6.21 -26.95 19.80
N ASP A 3 6.16 -26.52 18.54
CA ASP A 3 7.38 -26.27 17.77
C ASP A 3 8.28 -25.32 18.58
N GLU A 4 9.50 -25.74 18.90
CA GLU A 4 10.47 -24.89 19.61
C GLU A 4 11.00 -23.75 18.73
N LYS A 5 10.62 -23.75 17.45
CA LYS A 5 11.12 -22.87 16.40
C LYS A 5 9.98 -22.32 15.56
N SER A 6 10.19 -21.12 15.03
CA SER A 6 9.36 -20.45 14.03
C SER A 6 10.20 -20.21 12.78
N LYS A 7 9.58 -20.23 11.60
CA LYS A 7 10.20 -19.78 10.36
C LYS A 7 9.82 -18.34 10.05
N GLU A 8 10.74 -17.62 9.44
CA GLU A 8 10.49 -16.27 8.93
C GLU A 8 11.39 -15.97 7.73
N LEU A 9 10.90 -15.10 6.84
CA LEU A 9 11.63 -14.65 5.67
C LEU A 9 12.55 -13.47 6.03
N ARG A 10 13.79 -13.53 5.54
CA ARG A 10 14.81 -12.49 5.69
C ARG A 10 15.23 -11.94 4.33
N THR A 11 15.54 -10.65 4.31
CA THR A 11 16.12 -9.91 3.18
C THR A 11 17.41 -9.23 3.65
N ASN A 12 18.52 -9.54 3.00
CA ASN A 12 19.85 -9.03 3.34
C ASN A 12 20.47 -8.35 2.12
N ILE A 13 20.97 -7.13 2.27
CA ILE A 13 21.84 -6.52 1.26
C ILE A 13 23.26 -6.71 1.75
N THR A 14 24.09 -7.41 1.00
CA THR A 14 25.48 -7.71 1.39
C THR A 14 26.43 -6.59 0.97
N SER A 15 27.55 -6.46 1.66
CA SER A 15 28.64 -5.56 1.24
C SER A 15 29.24 -5.91 -0.13
N ALA A 16 28.98 -7.12 -0.63
CA ALA A 16 29.33 -7.54 -1.98
C ALA A 16 28.37 -7.03 -3.08
N GLY A 17 27.36 -6.22 -2.73
CA GLY A 17 26.41 -5.68 -3.69
C GLY A 17 25.37 -6.70 -4.15
N LYS A 18 25.04 -7.68 -3.31
CA LYS A 18 23.96 -8.64 -3.56
C LYS A 18 22.79 -8.41 -2.62
N LEU A 19 21.58 -8.66 -3.09
CA LEU A 19 20.42 -8.87 -2.25
C LEU A 19 20.14 -10.37 -2.13
N GLU A 20 20.04 -10.85 -0.91
CA GLU A 20 19.76 -12.25 -0.59
C GLU A 20 18.41 -12.37 0.12
N LEU A 21 17.55 -13.26 -0.39
CA LEU A 21 16.32 -13.68 0.29
C LEU A 21 16.47 -15.11 0.77
N SER A 22 16.06 -15.37 2.01
CA SER A 22 16.09 -16.71 2.59
C SER A 22 15.04 -16.87 3.69
N ILE A 23 14.68 -18.12 3.99
CA ILE A 23 13.91 -18.45 5.19
C ILE A 23 14.89 -18.90 6.26
N VAL A 24 14.71 -18.37 7.47
CA VAL A 24 15.51 -18.74 8.63
C VAL A 24 14.62 -19.35 9.71
N SER A 25 15.20 -20.27 10.48
CA SER A 25 14.56 -20.81 11.66
C SER A 25 15.01 -20.02 12.89
N VAL A 26 14.05 -19.45 13.61
CA VAL A 26 14.27 -18.67 14.85
C VAL A 26 13.62 -19.36 16.05
N PRO A 27 14.08 -19.10 17.29
CA PRO A 27 13.38 -19.57 18.48
C PRO A 27 11.92 -19.11 18.50
N MET A 28 11.02 -19.94 19.03
CA MET A 28 9.60 -19.58 19.20
C MET A 28 9.47 -18.30 20.03
N PRO A 29 8.92 -17.20 19.47
CA PRO A 29 8.80 -15.94 20.20
C PRO A 29 7.84 -16.08 21.39
N GLN A 30 8.20 -15.47 22.52
CA GLN A 30 7.41 -15.51 23.76
C GLN A 30 6.82 -14.13 24.03
N PRO A 31 5.50 -14.00 24.27
CA PRO A 31 4.88 -12.72 24.50
C PRO A 31 5.28 -12.16 25.87
N LYS A 32 5.65 -10.89 25.93
CA LYS A 32 5.85 -10.14 27.18
C LYS A 32 4.50 -9.62 27.71
N ASP A 33 4.52 -9.02 28.90
CA ASP A 33 3.36 -8.30 29.45
C ASP A 33 2.82 -7.29 28.42
N GLY A 34 1.51 -7.30 28.20
CA GLY A 34 0.83 -6.49 27.20
C GLY A 34 1.07 -6.90 25.74
N GLU A 35 1.74 -8.01 25.46
CA GLU A 35 1.89 -8.58 24.12
C GLU A 35 1.07 -9.85 23.93
N VAL A 36 0.76 -10.15 22.67
CA VAL A 36 0.15 -11.39 22.23
C VAL A 36 1.05 -12.10 21.23
N LEU A 37 1.05 -13.43 21.28
CA LEU A 37 1.65 -14.30 20.28
C LEU A 37 0.60 -14.65 19.23
N ILE A 38 0.76 -14.10 18.03
CA ILE A 38 -0.07 -14.43 16.87
C ILE A 38 0.56 -15.59 16.10
N ARG A 39 -0.25 -16.60 15.78
CA ARG A 39 0.01 -17.53 14.68
C ARG A 39 -0.44 -16.85 13.39
N VAL A 40 0.49 -16.39 12.57
CA VAL A 40 0.18 -15.63 11.36
C VAL A 40 -0.33 -16.59 10.30
N GLU A 41 -1.58 -16.45 9.89
CA GLU A 41 -2.20 -17.36 8.91
C GLU A 41 -2.26 -16.76 7.51
N ALA A 42 -2.20 -15.43 7.40
CA ALA A 42 -2.30 -14.73 6.13
C ALA A 42 -1.55 -13.39 6.19
N THR A 43 -0.69 -13.13 5.22
CA THR A 43 0.03 -11.86 5.07
C THR A 43 0.15 -11.47 3.59
N PRO A 44 -0.31 -10.29 3.17
CA PRO A 44 -0.26 -9.87 1.77
C PRO A 44 1.16 -9.50 1.35
N ILE A 45 1.41 -9.55 0.04
CA ILE A 45 2.55 -8.83 -0.56
C ILE A 45 2.04 -7.50 -1.12
N ASN A 46 2.36 -6.39 -0.46
CA ASN A 46 2.08 -5.04 -0.93
C ASN A 46 3.32 -4.40 -1.60
N PRO A 47 3.15 -3.39 -2.47
CA PRO A 47 4.24 -2.57 -3.00
C PRO A 47 5.23 -2.05 -1.93
N SER A 48 4.71 -1.67 -0.75
CA SER A 48 5.54 -1.20 0.36
C SER A 48 6.44 -2.28 0.94
N ASP A 49 6.00 -3.54 0.93
CA ASP A 49 6.82 -4.68 1.36
C ASP A 49 7.98 -4.90 0.39
N LEU A 50 7.76 -4.72 -0.91
CA LEU A 50 8.77 -4.90 -1.95
C LEU A 50 9.94 -3.92 -1.81
N GLY A 51 9.68 -2.70 -1.33
CA GLY A 51 10.74 -1.72 -1.04
C GLY A 51 11.74 -2.21 0.01
N LEU A 52 11.30 -3.04 0.96
CA LEU A 52 12.18 -3.70 1.93
C LEU A 52 12.69 -5.05 1.40
N LEU A 53 11.78 -5.87 0.89
CA LEU A 53 12.02 -7.24 0.44
C LEU A 53 13.03 -7.30 -0.71
N LEU A 54 12.73 -6.61 -1.82
CA LEU A 54 13.56 -6.59 -3.03
C LEU A 54 14.47 -5.36 -3.11
N GLY A 55 14.19 -4.31 -2.34
CA GLY A 55 15.02 -3.11 -2.33
C GLY A 55 15.27 -2.56 -3.75
N PRO A 56 16.50 -2.12 -4.05
CA PRO A 56 16.90 -1.68 -5.39
C PRO A 56 17.45 -2.81 -6.26
N ALA A 57 17.30 -4.09 -5.89
CA ALA A 57 17.91 -5.19 -6.61
C ALA A 57 17.30 -5.38 -8.02
N ASP A 58 18.14 -5.77 -8.98
CA ASP A 58 17.72 -6.12 -10.33
C ASP A 58 17.24 -7.57 -10.37
N VAL A 59 15.92 -7.73 -10.40
CA VAL A 59 15.25 -9.04 -10.46
C VAL A 59 15.67 -9.85 -11.69
N SER A 60 16.10 -9.22 -12.79
CA SER A 60 16.55 -9.95 -13.99
C SER A 60 17.85 -10.72 -13.79
N THR A 61 18.63 -10.38 -12.76
CA THR A 61 19.90 -11.04 -12.39
C THR A 61 19.71 -12.18 -11.39
N MET A 62 18.46 -12.51 -11.07
CA MET A 62 18.11 -13.47 -10.03
C MET A 62 18.72 -14.86 -10.29
N THR A 63 19.30 -15.41 -9.23
CA THR A 63 19.75 -16.80 -9.14
C THR A 63 19.19 -17.43 -7.88
N ILE A 64 18.91 -18.74 -7.94
CA ILE A 64 18.36 -19.49 -6.81
C ILE A 64 19.25 -20.69 -6.54
N ALA A 65 19.73 -20.82 -5.31
CA ALA A 65 20.40 -22.01 -4.80
C ALA A 65 19.49 -22.72 -3.80
N GLY A 66 19.50 -24.05 -3.77
CA GLY A 66 18.61 -24.82 -2.90
C GLY A 66 17.16 -24.90 -3.41
N SER A 67 16.25 -25.32 -2.54
CA SER A 67 14.82 -25.48 -2.86
C SER A 67 13.97 -25.46 -1.58
N GLY A 68 12.69 -25.09 -1.71
CA GLY A 68 11.78 -25.05 -0.56
C GLY A 68 12.26 -24.05 0.49
N ASP A 69 12.26 -24.45 1.77
CA ASP A 69 12.71 -23.60 2.88
C ASP A 69 14.22 -23.33 2.86
N ASP A 70 15.01 -24.19 2.21
CA ASP A 70 16.46 -24.04 2.09
C ASP A 70 16.87 -23.19 0.88
N ALA A 71 15.90 -22.64 0.14
CA ALA A 71 16.18 -21.78 -1.00
C ALA A 71 16.83 -20.46 -0.55
N VAL A 72 17.85 -20.04 -1.29
CA VAL A 72 18.47 -18.72 -1.18
C VAL A 72 18.42 -18.07 -2.55
N VAL A 73 17.70 -16.95 -2.63
CA VAL A 73 17.60 -16.14 -3.84
C VAL A 73 18.66 -15.05 -3.76
N SER A 74 19.47 -14.88 -4.81
CA SER A 74 20.45 -13.81 -4.92
C SER A 74 20.21 -12.96 -6.16
N MET A 75 20.22 -11.64 -6.00
CA MET A 75 20.06 -10.64 -7.06
C MET A 75 21.14 -9.56 -6.92
N ASP A 76 21.57 -8.96 -8.03
CA ASP A 76 22.50 -7.83 -8.03
C ASP A 76 21.84 -6.55 -7.53
N VAL A 77 22.54 -5.80 -6.69
CA VAL A 77 22.19 -4.43 -6.33
C VAL A 77 23.07 -3.48 -7.16
N PRO A 78 22.48 -2.55 -7.94
CA PRO A 78 23.26 -1.58 -8.70
C PRO A 78 24.19 -0.78 -7.80
N GLU A 79 25.47 -0.66 -8.18
CA GLU A 79 26.50 0.03 -7.39
C GLU A 79 26.09 1.46 -7.00
N ALA A 80 25.44 2.19 -7.92
CA ALA A 80 24.93 3.54 -7.69
C ALA A 80 23.90 3.63 -6.55
N MET A 81 23.22 2.53 -6.22
CA MET A 81 22.19 2.47 -5.16
C MET A 81 22.76 2.00 -3.81
N MET A 82 23.98 1.48 -3.76
CA MET A 82 24.57 0.94 -2.53
C MET A 82 24.74 2.00 -1.44
N ALA A 83 25.08 3.24 -1.81
CA ALA A 83 25.19 4.33 -0.85
C ALA A 83 23.85 4.60 -0.12
N ALA A 84 22.72 4.52 -0.83
CA ALA A 84 21.40 4.67 -0.23
C ALA A 84 21.03 3.52 0.71
N MET A 85 21.64 2.34 0.51
CA MET A 85 21.38 1.12 1.30
C MET A 85 22.32 0.94 2.50
N ALA A 86 23.30 1.82 2.69
CA ALA A 86 24.36 1.68 3.69
C ALA A 86 23.86 1.33 5.11
N ALA A 87 22.70 1.87 5.51
CA ALA A 87 22.13 1.62 6.84
C ALA A 87 21.76 0.15 7.12
N ARG A 88 21.49 -0.64 6.07
CA ARG A 88 21.03 -2.04 6.14
C ARG A 88 21.99 -3.06 5.53
N VAL A 89 23.17 -2.63 5.06
CA VAL A 89 24.19 -3.54 4.54
C VAL A 89 24.63 -4.51 5.66
N ASP A 90 24.72 -5.80 5.32
CA ASP A 90 25.06 -6.93 6.19
C ASP A 90 24.17 -7.06 7.43
N LYS A 91 22.92 -6.58 7.32
CA LYS A 91 21.89 -6.69 8.36
C LYS A 91 20.68 -7.41 7.78
N PRO A 92 20.56 -8.74 7.98
CA PRO A 92 19.38 -9.49 7.55
C PRO A 92 18.11 -8.98 8.25
N LEU A 93 17.20 -8.38 7.49
CA LEU A 93 15.97 -7.80 8.02
C LEU A 93 14.78 -8.72 7.78
N PRO A 94 13.84 -8.83 8.73
CA PRO A 94 12.59 -9.52 8.48
C PRO A 94 11.64 -8.64 7.66
N ALA A 95 10.76 -9.26 6.87
CA ALA A 95 9.85 -8.55 5.95
C ALA A 95 8.36 -8.78 6.26
N GLY A 96 7.50 -7.96 5.64
CA GLY A 96 6.04 -7.99 5.80
C GLY A 96 5.53 -6.96 6.81
N ASN A 97 4.83 -5.94 6.31
CA ASN A 97 4.31 -4.85 7.12
C ASN A 97 3.10 -5.26 7.96
N GLU A 98 2.14 -5.95 7.35
CA GLU A 98 0.85 -6.31 7.96
C GLU A 98 0.51 -7.78 7.75
N GLY A 99 -0.37 -8.31 8.59
CA GLY A 99 -0.90 -9.66 8.44
C GLY A 99 -2.01 -9.93 9.44
N ALA A 100 -2.57 -11.13 9.36
CA ALA A 100 -3.66 -11.58 10.21
C ALA A 100 -3.49 -13.06 10.59
N GLY A 101 -4.15 -13.43 11.67
CA GLY A 101 -4.03 -14.75 12.26
C GLY A 101 -4.74 -14.86 13.59
N VAL A 102 -4.48 -15.95 14.30
CA VAL A 102 -5.12 -16.26 15.58
C VAL A 102 -4.13 -16.05 16.71
N VAL A 103 -4.57 -15.41 17.79
CA VAL A 103 -3.77 -15.30 19.01
C VAL A 103 -3.74 -16.65 19.71
N ILE A 104 -2.54 -17.21 19.90
CA ILE A 104 -2.35 -18.55 20.50
C ILE A 104 -1.78 -18.49 21.93
N ALA A 105 -1.20 -17.36 22.32
CA ALA A 105 -0.75 -17.10 23.69
C ALA A 105 -0.71 -15.58 23.94
N ALA A 106 -0.67 -15.18 25.20
CA ALA A 106 -0.57 -13.78 25.61
C ALA A 106 0.26 -13.65 26.88
N GLY A 107 0.93 -12.51 27.05
CA GLY A 107 1.49 -12.12 28.33
C GLY A 107 0.44 -11.47 29.24
N ALA A 108 0.86 -11.05 30.43
CA ALA A 108 -0.06 -10.47 31.41
C ALA A 108 -0.78 -9.23 30.87
N GLY A 109 -2.09 -9.14 31.08
CA GLY A 109 -2.93 -8.01 30.66
C GLY A 109 -3.47 -8.08 29.22
N ALA A 110 -3.27 -9.20 28.52
CA ALA A 110 -3.78 -9.44 27.16
C ALA A 110 -4.42 -10.83 27.00
N GLU A 111 -4.71 -11.52 28.11
CA GLU A 111 -5.18 -12.91 28.13
C GLU A 111 -6.54 -13.09 27.46
N ASP A 112 -7.39 -12.06 27.48
CA ASP A 112 -8.70 -12.06 26.84
C ASP A 112 -8.61 -12.11 25.30
N MET A 113 -7.43 -11.87 24.72
CA MET A 113 -7.21 -11.94 23.28
C MET A 113 -7.00 -13.36 22.77
N VAL A 114 -6.64 -14.31 23.62
CA VAL A 114 -6.34 -15.69 23.21
C VAL A 114 -7.55 -16.33 22.51
N GLY A 115 -7.31 -16.92 21.34
CA GLY A 115 -8.32 -17.52 20.48
C GLY A 115 -9.00 -16.55 19.51
N LYS A 116 -8.81 -15.23 19.66
CA LYS A 116 -9.38 -14.24 18.72
C LYS A 116 -8.58 -14.18 17.42
N THR A 117 -9.30 -14.02 16.31
CA THR A 117 -8.69 -13.60 15.04
C THR A 117 -8.37 -12.12 15.11
N ILE A 118 -7.12 -11.76 14.85
CA ILE A 118 -6.67 -10.38 14.85
C ILE A 118 -5.91 -10.09 13.56
N SER A 119 -5.87 -8.81 13.23
CA SER A 119 -4.97 -8.28 12.23
C SER A 119 -4.06 -7.23 12.84
N VAL A 120 -2.86 -7.06 12.30
CA VAL A 120 -1.87 -6.13 12.84
C VAL A 120 -0.88 -5.66 11.78
N ALA A 121 -0.55 -4.36 11.79
CA ALA A 121 0.64 -3.81 11.10
C ALA A 121 1.87 -3.93 12.02
N GLY A 122 2.30 -5.17 12.29
CA GLY A 122 3.28 -5.48 13.33
C GLY A 122 4.73 -5.50 12.86
N GLY A 123 4.97 -5.39 11.54
CA GLY A 123 6.27 -5.68 10.93
C GLY A 123 6.68 -7.15 11.09
N ALA A 124 7.60 -7.59 10.24
CA ALA A 124 8.08 -8.99 10.23
C ALA A 124 6.93 -10.02 10.08
N MET A 125 5.87 -9.68 9.34
CA MET A 125 4.68 -10.54 9.22
C MET A 125 4.88 -11.72 8.27
N TYR A 126 5.97 -11.75 7.48
CA TYR A 126 6.36 -12.92 6.68
C TYR A 126 7.04 -13.97 7.58
N SER A 127 6.31 -14.40 8.60
CA SER A 127 6.75 -15.27 9.69
C SER A 127 5.60 -16.20 10.08
N GLN A 128 5.91 -17.37 10.61
CA GLN A 128 4.90 -18.27 11.16
C GLN A 128 4.27 -17.71 12.44
N TYR A 129 5.09 -17.15 13.33
CA TYR A 129 4.64 -16.62 14.61
C TYR A 129 5.27 -15.25 14.90
N ARG A 130 4.51 -14.36 15.54
CA ARG A 130 4.98 -13.02 15.94
C ARG A 130 4.44 -12.63 17.32
N CYS A 131 5.28 -12.04 18.17
CA CYS A 131 4.82 -11.28 19.32
C CYS A 131 4.56 -9.83 18.92
N VAL A 132 3.36 -9.33 19.20
CA VAL A 132 2.97 -7.94 18.91
C VAL A 132 2.27 -7.33 20.13
N PRO A 133 2.37 -6.01 20.35
CA PRO A 133 1.61 -5.34 21.40
C PRO A 133 0.10 -5.58 21.22
N ALA A 134 -0.60 -5.95 22.28
CA ALA A 134 -2.05 -6.15 22.27
C ALA A 134 -2.79 -4.89 21.76
N ALA A 135 -2.32 -3.70 22.16
CA ALA A 135 -2.90 -2.42 21.77
C ALA A 135 -2.78 -2.08 20.27
N SER A 136 -1.85 -2.71 19.54
CA SER A 136 -1.72 -2.51 18.08
C SER A 136 -2.61 -3.46 17.27
N CYS A 137 -3.18 -4.48 17.91
CA CYS A 137 -4.02 -5.47 17.26
C CYS A 137 -5.42 -4.92 16.99
N LEU A 138 -5.92 -5.14 15.78
CA LEU A 138 -7.33 -4.96 15.43
C LEU A 138 -8.03 -6.31 15.57
N VAL A 139 -8.93 -6.42 16.55
CA VAL A 139 -9.74 -7.63 16.74
C VAL A 139 -10.80 -7.68 15.65
N MET A 140 -10.84 -8.78 14.91
CA MET A 140 -11.80 -8.96 13.84
C MET A 140 -13.16 -9.43 14.38
N ASN A 141 -14.23 -9.03 13.70
CA ASN A 141 -15.58 -9.53 14.00
C ASN A 141 -15.65 -11.05 13.81
N GLU A 142 -16.51 -11.70 14.59
CA GLU A 142 -16.71 -13.15 14.54
C GLU A 142 -16.99 -13.65 13.11
N GLY A 143 -16.42 -14.80 12.76
CA GLY A 143 -16.54 -15.38 11.42
C GLY A 143 -15.71 -14.67 10.34
N THR A 144 -14.84 -13.72 10.69
CA THR A 144 -13.86 -13.16 9.75
C THR A 144 -12.60 -14.01 9.74
N THR A 145 -12.20 -14.49 8.56
CA THR A 145 -10.98 -15.30 8.42
C THR A 145 -9.73 -14.43 8.40
N ALA A 146 -8.56 -15.01 8.70
CA ALA A 146 -7.30 -14.31 8.58
C ALA A 146 -7.06 -13.80 7.14
N ALA A 147 -7.45 -14.57 6.13
CA ALA A 147 -7.34 -14.13 4.73
C ALA A 147 -8.11 -12.84 4.46
N GLN A 148 -9.33 -12.71 4.99
CA GLN A 148 -10.14 -11.50 4.90
C GLN A 148 -9.52 -10.33 5.68
N GLY A 149 -8.90 -10.60 6.83
CA GLY A 149 -8.26 -9.59 7.67
C GLY A 149 -6.84 -9.19 7.25
N ALA A 150 -6.21 -9.89 6.31
CA ALA A 150 -4.77 -9.80 6.05
C ALA A 150 -4.32 -8.43 5.53
N SER A 151 -5.18 -7.70 4.83
CA SER A 151 -4.89 -6.37 4.27
C SER A 151 -5.70 -5.26 4.93
N CYS A 152 -5.98 -5.35 6.23
CA CYS A 152 -6.85 -4.38 6.90
C CYS A 152 -6.15 -3.08 7.36
N PHE A 153 -4.82 -2.97 7.31
CA PHE A 153 -4.13 -1.76 7.74
C PHE A 153 -3.71 -0.91 6.54
N VAL A 154 -2.80 -1.41 5.70
CA VAL A 154 -2.08 -0.55 4.76
C VAL A 154 -3.02 0.07 3.73
N ASN A 155 -3.76 -0.74 2.97
CA ASN A 155 -4.63 -0.22 1.91
C ASN A 155 -5.86 0.52 2.47
N PRO A 156 -6.64 -0.04 3.43
CA PRO A 156 -7.85 0.59 3.94
C PRO A 156 -7.59 1.92 4.63
N LEU A 157 -6.59 1.98 5.53
CA LEU A 157 -6.29 3.20 6.26
C LEU A 157 -5.64 4.25 5.36
N THR A 158 -4.93 3.84 4.31
CA THR A 158 -4.45 4.80 3.31
C THR A 158 -5.63 5.39 2.54
N ALA A 159 -6.57 4.58 2.05
CA ALA A 159 -7.74 5.08 1.32
C ALA A 159 -8.62 6.00 2.19
N LEU A 160 -8.87 5.63 3.44
CA LEU A 160 -9.53 6.50 4.41
C LEU A 160 -8.71 7.77 4.70
N GLY A 161 -7.39 7.62 4.82
CA GLY A 161 -6.48 8.73 5.05
C GLY A 161 -6.43 9.73 3.91
N MET A 162 -6.65 9.31 2.66
CA MET A 162 -6.79 10.20 1.51
C MET A 162 -8.02 11.11 1.65
N VAL A 163 -9.17 10.52 2.02
CA VAL A 163 -10.42 11.27 2.24
C VAL A 163 -10.31 12.19 3.45
N GLU A 164 -9.67 11.73 4.52
CA GLU A 164 -9.46 12.56 5.72
C GLU A 164 -8.48 13.71 5.43
N THR A 165 -7.38 13.44 4.71
CA THR A 165 -6.42 14.47 4.29
C THR A 165 -7.10 15.52 3.42
N MET A 166 -7.94 15.09 2.45
CA MET A 166 -8.75 15.99 1.63
C MET A 166 -9.60 16.93 2.50
N LYS A 167 -10.32 16.40 3.49
CA LYS A 167 -11.14 17.20 4.42
C LYS A 167 -10.29 18.16 5.26
N MET A 168 -9.19 17.67 5.84
CA MET A 168 -8.30 18.47 6.70
C MET A 168 -7.62 19.63 5.95
N GLU A 169 -7.39 19.47 4.65
CA GLU A 169 -6.79 20.48 3.78
C GLU A 169 -7.83 21.33 3.05
N ASN A 170 -9.11 21.22 3.44
CA ASN A 170 -10.24 22.00 2.91
C ASN A 170 -10.53 21.78 1.43
N HIS A 171 -10.26 20.58 0.92
CA HIS A 171 -10.69 20.13 -0.40
C HIS A 171 -12.04 19.39 -0.29
N THR A 172 -12.81 19.35 -1.38
CA THR A 172 -14.15 18.74 -1.43
C THR A 172 -14.21 17.47 -2.28
N ALA A 173 -13.21 17.26 -3.14
CA ALA A 173 -13.12 16.15 -4.07
C ALA A 173 -11.65 15.84 -4.35
N LEU A 174 -11.35 14.61 -4.76
CA LEU A 174 -9.98 14.16 -5.00
C LEU A 174 -9.78 13.44 -6.33
N VAL A 175 -8.53 13.40 -6.78
CA VAL A 175 -8.06 12.60 -7.90
C VAL A 175 -7.22 11.44 -7.36
N HIS A 176 -7.37 10.24 -7.92
CA HIS A 176 -6.54 9.09 -7.57
C HIS A 176 -5.95 8.41 -8.81
N THR A 177 -4.66 8.11 -8.79
CA THR A 177 -3.97 7.41 -9.89
C THR A 177 -3.75 5.93 -9.56
N ALA A 178 -3.53 5.10 -10.59
CA ALA A 178 -3.56 3.64 -10.47
C ALA A 178 -4.86 3.15 -9.79
N ALA A 179 -5.99 3.76 -10.17
CA ALA A 179 -7.25 3.62 -9.47
C ALA A 179 -7.85 2.20 -9.51
N ALA A 180 -7.40 1.34 -10.43
CA ALA A 180 -7.82 -0.06 -10.47
C ALA A 180 -7.06 -0.96 -9.47
N SER A 181 -6.05 -0.45 -8.76
CA SER A 181 -5.41 -1.17 -7.64
C SER A 181 -6.42 -1.53 -6.55
N ASN A 182 -6.12 -2.53 -5.70
CA ASN A 182 -7.01 -2.87 -4.57
C ASN A 182 -7.34 -1.65 -3.71
N LEU A 183 -6.36 -0.78 -3.44
CA LEU A 183 -6.58 0.47 -2.71
C LEU A 183 -7.54 1.41 -3.46
N GLY A 184 -7.34 1.62 -4.76
CA GLY A 184 -8.21 2.47 -5.56
C GLY A 184 -9.64 1.95 -5.65
N GLN A 185 -9.84 0.63 -5.73
CA GLN A 185 -11.16 0.01 -5.67
C GLN A 185 -11.85 0.24 -4.31
N MET A 186 -11.11 0.18 -3.20
CA MET A 186 -11.62 0.56 -1.88
C MET A 186 -11.99 2.04 -1.86
N LEU A 187 -11.15 2.92 -2.40
CA LEU A 187 -11.37 4.36 -2.43
C LEU A 187 -12.62 4.72 -3.24
N VAL A 188 -12.89 4.05 -4.36
CA VAL A 188 -14.16 4.20 -5.10
C VAL A 188 -15.36 3.91 -4.19
N LYS A 189 -15.35 2.78 -3.49
CA LYS A 189 -16.44 2.39 -2.58
C LYS A 189 -16.61 3.37 -1.42
N ILE A 190 -15.51 3.83 -0.81
CA ILE A 190 -15.52 4.83 0.26
C ILE A 190 -16.14 6.13 -0.25
N CYS A 191 -15.68 6.65 -1.38
CA CYS A 191 -16.17 7.90 -1.95
C CYS A 191 -17.66 7.84 -2.30
N LEU A 192 -18.13 6.70 -2.85
CA LEU A 192 -19.55 6.48 -3.10
C LEU A 192 -20.38 6.46 -1.82
N ALA A 193 -19.91 5.76 -0.77
CA ALA A 193 -20.60 5.69 0.52
C ALA A 193 -20.62 7.04 1.25
N ASP A 194 -19.56 7.82 1.12
CA ASP A 194 -19.36 9.09 1.84
C ASP A 194 -19.84 10.32 1.04
N GLY A 195 -20.34 10.13 -0.19
CA GLY A 195 -20.78 11.22 -1.07
C GLY A 195 -19.63 12.15 -1.51
N VAL A 196 -18.42 11.62 -1.63
CA VAL A 196 -17.22 12.36 -2.06
C VAL A 196 -17.01 12.16 -3.55
N GLN A 197 -16.82 13.26 -4.29
CA GLN A 197 -16.51 13.18 -5.71
C GLN A 197 -15.07 12.70 -5.92
N LEU A 198 -14.90 11.74 -6.85
CA LEU A 198 -13.63 11.09 -7.14
C LEU A 198 -13.37 11.03 -8.64
N VAL A 199 -12.21 11.52 -9.07
CA VAL A 199 -11.69 11.33 -10.42
C VAL A 199 -10.64 10.22 -10.40
N ASN A 200 -10.92 9.15 -11.15
CA ASN A 200 -10.07 7.96 -11.18
C ASN A 200 -9.20 7.96 -12.43
N ILE A 201 -7.89 7.86 -12.29
CA ILE A 201 -6.97 7.76 -13.43
C ILE A 201 -6.42 6.33 -13.53
N VAL A 202 -6.61 5.73 -14.70
CA VAL A 202 -6.07 4.43 -15.09
C VAL A 202 -5.24 4.56 -16.37
N ARG A 203 -4.60 3.48 -16.80
CA ARG A 203 -3.75 3.45 -18.01
C ARG A 203 -4.16 2.40 -19.04
N LYS A 204 -5.33 1.79 -18.84
CA LYS A 204 -5.84 0.68 -19.66
C LYS A 204 -7.36 0.70 -19.67
N LYS A 205 -7.94 0.41 -20.83
CA LYS A 205 -9.39 0.32 -21.02
C LYS A 205 -10.08 -0.73 -20.14
N GLU A 206 -9.46 -1.90 -19.94
CA GLU A 206 -10.01 -2.95 -19.06
C GLU A 206 -10.20 -2.48 -17.61
N HIS A 207 -9.36 -1.55 -17.15
CA HIS A 207 -9.47 -0.94 -15.83
C HIS A 207 -10.59 0.10 -15.75
N VAL A 208 -10.95 0.74 -16.87
CA VAL A 208 -12.09 1.65 -16.95
C VAL A 208 -13.38 0.90 -16.67
N GLU A 209 -13.57 -0.23 -17.36
CA GLU A 209 -14.77 -1.07 -17.20
C GLU A 209 -14.87 -1.65 -15.79
N LEU A 210 -13.75 -2.10 -15.22
CA LEU A 210 -13.68 -2.56 -13.83
C LEU A 210 -14.19 -1.49 -12.85
N LEU A 211 -13.69 -0.25 -12.95
CA LEU A 211 -14.07 0.81 -12.01
C LEU A 211 -15.51 1.28 -12.21
N LYS A 212 -15.98 1.32 -13.46
CA LYS A 212 -17.40 1.62 -13.75
C LYS A 212 -18.33 0.56 -13.17
N ALA A 213 -17.95 -0.72 -13.24
CA ALA A 213 -18.72 -1.81 -12.61
C ALA A 213 -18.80 -1.67 -11.07
N LEU A 214 -17.81 -1.02 -10.45
CA LEU A 214 -17.84 -0.66 -9.02
C LEU A 214 -18.63 0.62 -8.72
N GLY A 215 -19.15 1.31 -9.75
CA GLY A 215 -19.93 2.54 -9.61
C GLY A 215 -19.12 3.84 -9.77
N ALA A 216 -17.86 3.78 -10.19
CA ALA A 216 -17.06 4.99 -10.39
C ALA A 216 -17.68 5.90 -11.48
N VAL A 217 -17.92 7.17 -11.12
CA VAL A 217 -18.57 8.16 -12.00
C VAL A 217 -17.59 8.75 -13.02
N HIS A 218 -16.40 9.15 -12.55
CA HIS A 218 -15.37 9.78 -13.39
C HIS A 218 -14.14 8.87 -13.47
N VAL A 219 -13.87 8.33 -14.65
CA VAL A 219 -12.72 7.48 -14.93
C VAL A 219 -12.04 7.96 -16.22
N CYS A 220 -10.77 8.36 -16.12
CA CYS A 220 -9.95 8.85 -17.22
C CYS A 220 -8.86 7.82 -17.54
N ASP A 221 -8.71 7.46 -18.81
CA ASP A 221 -7.62 6.59 -19.27
C ASP A 221 -6.46 7.43 -19.81
N SER A 222 -5.32 7.39 -19.12
CA SER A 222 -4.12 8.13 -19.49
C SER A 222 -3.44 7.62 -20.76
N SER A 223 -3.86 6.48 -21.31
CA SER A 223 -3.35 5.95 -22.59
C SER A 223 -4.10 6.51 -23.81
N GLU A 224 -5.27 7.10 -23.60
CA GLU A 224 -6.09 7.66 -24.67
C GLU A 224 -5.60 9.06 -25.09
N SER A 225 -5.76 9.39 -26.37
CA SER A 225 -5.36 10.69 -26.91
C SER A 225 -6.17 11.86 -26.34
N THR A 226 -7.38 11.59 -25.83
CA THR A 226 -8.32 12.56 -25.21
C THR A 226 -8.10 12.75 -23.72
N PHE A 227 -7.11 12.08 -23.11
CA PHE A 227 -6.91 12.05 -21.66
C PHE A 227 -6.91 13.45 -21.02
N LYS A 228 -6.29 14.43 -21.67
CA LYS A 228 -6.19 15.79 -21.13
C LYS A 228 -7.57 16.44 -21.07
N GLU A 229 -8.34 16.35 -22.14
CA GLU A 229 -9.69 16.89 -22.23
C GLU A 229 -10.62 16.20 -21.22
N ASP A 230 -10.59 14.86 -21.19
CA ASP A 230 -11.41 14.04 -20.29
C ASP A 230 -11.11 14.35 -18.81
N LEU A 231 -9.83 14.53 -18.47
CA LEU A 231 -9.42 14.89 -17.11
C LEU A 231 -9.89 16.30 -16.75
N VAL A 232 -9.75 17.28 -17.64
CA VAL A 232 -10.24 18.65 -17.38
C VAL A 232 -11.76 18.64 -17.15
N ASP A 233 -12.52 17.95 -17.99
CA ASP A 233 -13.98 17.92 -17.87
C ASP A 233 -14.42 17.22 -16.57
N ALA A 234 -13.74 16.14 -16.18
CA ALA A 234 -13.96 15.50 -14.88
C ALA A 234 -13.63 16.44 -13.70
N LEU A 235 -12.55 17.21 -13.79
CA LEU A 235 -12.16 18.18 -12.75
C LEU A 235 -13.13 19.35 -12.66
N VAL A 236 -13.67 19.83 -13.78
CA VAL A 236 -14.73 20.85 -13.80
C VAL A 236 -16.00 20.32 -13.13
N ALA A 237 -16.39 19.08 -13.44
CA ALA A 237 -17.59 18.47 -12.87
C ALA A 237 -17.49 18.19 -11.37
N THR A 238 -16.28 17.88 -10.88
CA THR A 238 -16.05 17.46 -9.47
C THR A 238 -15.54 18.58 -8.57
N GLY A 239 -14.84 19.57 -9.11
CA GLY A 239 -14.09 20.56 -8.32
C GLY A 239 -12.86 20.00 -7.60
N ALA A 240 -12.36 18.83 -8.00
CA ALA A 240 -11.23 18.20 -7.33
C ALA A 240 -9.94 19.03 -7.47
N THR A 241 -9.30 19.28 -6.34
CA THR A 241 -8.11 20.15 -6.22
C THR A 241 -6.98 19.51 -5.41
N ILE A 242 -7.18 18.27 -4.97
CA ILE A 242 -6.14 17.42 -4.37
C ILE A 242 -6.05 16.10 -5.14
N ALA A 243 -4.84 15.58 -5.31
CA ALA A 243 -4.60 14.29 -5.95
C ALA A 243 -3.67 13.42 -5.12
N PHE A 244 -3.88 12.10 -5.20
CA PHE A 244 -2.98 11.09 -4.67
C PHE A 244 -2.43 10.25 -5.81
N ASP A 245 -1.14 10.45 -6.09
CA ASP A 245 -0.42 9.84 -7.19
C ASP A 245 0.40 8.62 -6.73
N ALA A 246 0.01 7.44 -7.19
CA ALA A 246 0.72 6.19 -7.00
C ALA A 246 1.92 6.02 -7.97
N THR A 247 1.95 6.77 -9.08
CA THR A 247 3.00 6.62 -10.09
C THR A 247 4.29 7.28 -9.66
N GLY A 248 4.22 8.54 -9.21
CA GLY A 248 5.36 9.33 -8.74
C GLY A 248 6.25 9.83 -9.88
N GLY A 249 6.87 8.92 -10.62
CA GLY A 249 7.68 9.24 -11.80
C GLY A 249 6.89 9.74 -13.00
N GLY A 250 7.61 10.23 -14.00
CA GLY A 250 7.03 10.68 -15.26
C GLY A 250 6.32 12.03 -15.18
N LYS A 251 5.27 12.21 -15.98
CA LYS A 251 4.59 13.51 -16.21
C LYS A 251 3.21 13.61 -15.59
N LEU A 252 2.69 12.54 -14.99
CA LEU A 252 1.28 12.45 -14.59
C LEU A 252 0.91 13.51 -13.55
N SER A 253 1.73 13.68 -12.50
CA SER A 253 1.59 14.77 -11.53
C SER A 253 1.52 16.17 -12.18
N SER A 254 2.35 16.44 -13.20
CA SER A 254 2.31 17.70 -13.96
C SER A 254 1.03 17.87 -14.77
N GLN A 255 0.54 16.78 -15.38
CA GLN A 255 -0.70 16.78 -16.16
C GLN A 255 -1.91 17.06 -15.26
N ILE A 256 -1.95 16.45 -14.07
CA ILE A 256 -3.02 16.68 -13.08
C ILE A 256 -3.05 18.14 -12.64
N LEU A 257 -1.90 18.71 -12.21
CA LEU A 257 -1.83 20.12 -11.81
C LEU A 257 -2.24 21.07 -12.96
N THR A 258 -1.80 20.79 -14.18
CA THR A 258 -2.19 21.56 -15.38
C THR A 258 -3.69 21.48 -15.63
N ALA A 259 -4.28 20.29 -15.52
CA ALA A 259 -5.71 20.09 -15.74
C ALA A 259 -6.56 20.77 -14.65
N MET A 260 -6.13 20.72 -13.39
CA MET A 260 -6.77 21.45 -12.29
C MET A 260 -6.75 22.95 -12.51
N GLU A 261 -5.63 23.50 -13.01
CA GLU A 261 -5.55 24.93 -13.33
C GLU A 261 -6.49 25.31 -14.48
N ILE A 262 -6.54 24.51 -15.55
CA ILE A 262 -7.47 24.74 -16.66
C ILE A 262 -8.91 24.70 -16.16
N ALA A 263 -9.26 23.72 -15.33
CA ALA A 263 -10.60 23.60 -14.75
C ALA A 263 -10.95 24.81 -13.88
N ALA A 264 -10.04 25.24 -13.00
CA ALA A 264 -10.26 26.40 -12.12
C ALA A 264 -10.42 27.71 -12.92
N ASN A 265 -9.71 27.86 -14.04
CA ASN A 265 -9.81 29.04 -14.89
C ASN A 265 -11.06 29.06 -15.79
N ARG A 266 -11.75 27.91 -15.99
CA ARG A 266 -13.05 27.92 -16.70
C ARG A 266 -14.15 28.62 -15.90
N THR A 267 -14.01 28.70 -14.59
CA THR A 267 -14.96 29.34 -13.67
C THR A 267 -14.42 30.62 -13.04
N ALA A 268 -13.28 31.13 -13.52
CA ALA A 268 -12.63 32.30 -12.94
C ALA A 268 -13.22 33.63 -13.46
N ASP A 269 -13.46 34.56 -12.54
CA ASP A 269 -13.82 35.93 -12.88
C ASP A 269 -12.55 36.78 -13.05
N GLY A 270 -12.16 37.02 -14.30
CA GLY A 270 -11.04 37.89 -14.66
C GLY A 270 -9.72 37.16 -14.95
N HIS A 271 -8.67 37.95 -15.22
CA HIS A 271 -7.36 37.43 -15.62
C HIS A 271 -6.31 37.66 -14.53
N SER A 272 -5.65 36.58 -14.10
CA SER A 272 -4.53 36.62 -13.15
C SER A 272 -3.24 36.19 -13.85
N ILE A 273 -2.20 37.02 -13.76
CA ILE A 273 -0.86 36.68 -14.27
C ILE A 273 -0.20 35.52 -13.50
N TYR A 274 -0.73 35.18 -12.32
CA TYR A 274 -0.24 34.09 -11.47
C TYR A 274 -1.16 32.85 -11.49
N GLY A 275 -2.17 32.85 -12.37
CA GLY A 275 -3.18 31.79 -12.42
C GLY A 275 -4.21 31.87 -11.28
N SER A 276 -4.98 30.80 -11.11
CA SER A 276 -6.00 30.68 -10.08
C SER A 276 -5.40 30.70 -8.68
N THR A 277 -6.09 31.39 -7.75
CA THR A 277 -5.75 31.40 -6.32
C THR A 277 -6.12 30.09 -5.63
N THR A 278 -6.95 29.25 -6.26
CA THR A 278 -7.34 27.94 -5.73
C THR A 278 -6.11 27.05 -5.59
N TYR A 279 -5.83 26.62 -4.36
CA TYR A 279 -4.68 25.78 -4.06
C TYR A 279 -4.86 24.38 -4.63
N LYS A 280 -3.85 23.92 -5.38
CA LYS A 280 -3.84 22.60 -6.04
C LYS A 280 -2.76 21.73 -5.42
N GLN A 281 -3.13 20.59 -4.87
CA GLN A 281 -2.20 19.71 -4.16
C GLN A 281 -2.06 18.37 -4.91
N VAL A 282 -0.84 17.89 -5.06
CA VAL A 282 -0.57 16.50 -5.47
C VAL A 282 0.34 15.84 -4.44
N TYR A 283 -0.13 14.74 -3.87
CA TYR A 283 0.65 13.88 -3.01
C TYR A 283 1.17 12.67 -3.78
N ILE A 284 2.49 12.51 -3.87
CA ILE A 284 3.12 11.27 -4.32
C ILE A 284 3.12 10.30 -3.14
N TYR A 285 2.25 9.29 -3.19
CA TYR A 285 2.13 8.27 -2.13
C TYR A 285 2.69 6.91 -2.55
N GLY A 286 3.01 6.76 -3.84
CA GLY A 286 3.63 5.57 -4.42
C GLY A 286 4.74 5.93 -5.41
N GLY A 287 5.46 4.91 -5.88
CA GLY A 287 6.56 5.05 -6.84
C GLY A 287 6.56 3.91 -7.85
N LEU A 288 5.40 3.65 -8.47
CA LEU A 288 5.26 2.61 -9.49
C LEU A 288 6.13 2.90 -10.73
N ASP A 289 6.31 4.18 -11.06
CA ASP A 289 7.27 4.64 -12.06
C ASP A 289 8.49 5.23 -11.32
N ARG A 290 9.66 4.65 -11.56
CA ARG A 290 10.94 5.04 -10.94
C ARG A 290 11.71 6.10 -11.74
N SER A 291 11.17 6.54 -12.88
CA SER A 291 11.75 7.65 -13.64
C SER A 291 11.60 8.98 -12.91
N ALA A 292 12.35 9.99 -13.34
CA ALA A 292 12.25 11.32 -12.76
C ALA A 292 10.84 11.90 -12.91
N THR A 293 10.34 12.53 -11.84
CA THR A 293 9.14 13.37 -11.91
C THR A 293 9.43 14.64 -12.71
N VAL A 294 8.68 14.90 -13.76
CA VAL A 294 8.89 16.04 -14.69
C VAL A 294 7.71 17.01 -14.64
N LEU A 295 7.98 18.26 -14.29
CA LEU A 295 6.99 19.34 -14.21
C LEU A 295 7.24 20.43 -15.27
N ASN A 296 6.20 20.84 -15.99
CA ASN A 296 6.25 21.96 -16.95
C ASN A 296 5.76 23.31 -16.39
N ARG A 297 5.29 23.35 -15.13
CA ARG A 297 4.84 24.54 -14.39
C ARG A 297 3.81 25.42 -15.14
N ALA A 298 2.91 24.80 -15.90
CA ALA A 298 1.82 25.48 -16.61
C ALA A 298 0.53 25.62 -15.77
N PHE A 299 0.66 25.81 -14.45
CA PHE A 299 -0.46 25.70 -13.49
C PHE A 299 -0.49 26.80 -12.41
N GLY A 300 0.00 28.00 -12.76
CA GLY A 300 0.02 29.15 -11.85
C GLY A 300 0.95 28.97 -10.64
N MET A 301 0.70 29.74 -9.59
CA MET A 301 1.55 29.80 -8.39
C MET A 301 0.93 29.17 -7.13
N SER A 302 -0.36 28.85 -7.14
CA SER A 302 -1.06 28.24 -6.00
C SER A 302 -1.07 26.72 -6.11
N TRP A 303 0.06 26.07 -5.84
CA TRP A 303 0.19 24.61 -5.93
C TRP A 303 1.19 24.02 -4.93
N GLY A 304 1.09 22.71 -4.69
CA GLY A 304 2.04 21.91 -3.94
C GLY A 304 2.23 20.52 -4.51
N LEU A 305 3.44 19.98 -4.36
CA LEU A 305 3.78 18.59 -4.66
C LEU A 305 4.62 18.07 -3.49
N GLY A 306 4.22 16.96 -2.89
CA GLY A 306 4.92 16.40 -1.73
C GLY A 306 4.70 14.91 -1.56
N GLY A 307 5.49 14.28 -0.69
CA GLY A 307 5.27 12.89 -0.30
C GLY A 307 4.11 12.76 0.68
N TRP A 308 3.38 11.65 0.63
CA TRP A 308 2.39 11.28 1.64
C TRP A 308 2.66 9.88 2.15
N LEU A 309 2.54 9.68 3.47
CA LEU A 309 2.77 8.39 4.10
C LEU A 309 1.79 8.17 5.25
N LEU A 310 1.31 6.94 5.38
CA LEU A 310 0.29 6.56 6.36
C LEU A 310 0.74 6.81 7.80
N THR A 311 1.96 6.44 8.17
CA THR A 311 2.43 6.56 9.57
C THR A 311 2.50 8.03 10.05
N PRO A 312 3.11 8.97 9.30
CA PRO A 312 3.01 10.40 9.62
C PRO A 312 1.57 10.92 9.67
N PHE A 313 0.70 10.47 8.75
CA PHE A 313 -0.72 10.84 8.76
C PHE A 313 -1.42 10.39 10.06
N ILE A 314 -1.20 9.14 10.50
CA ILE A 314 -1.74 8.62 11.77
C ILE A 314 -1.29 9.51 12.95
N GLY A 315 -0.02 9.91 12.97
CA GLY A 315 0.50 10.84 13.98
C GLY A 315 -0.20 12.21 13.97
N LYS A 316 -0.60 12.70 12.78
CA LYS A 316 -1.29 13.98 12.60
C LYS A 316 -2.75 13.94 13.07
N ILE A 317 -3.48 12.85 12.81
CA ILE A 317 -4.90 12.72 13.19
C ILE A 317 -5.11 12.30 14.65
N GLY A 318 -4.09 11.74 15.29
CA GLY A 318 -4.15 11.27 16.68
C GLY A 318 -4.86 9.91 16.84
N MET A 319 -4.74 9.34 18.04
CA MET A 319 -5.16 7.96 18.33
C MET A 319 -6.68 7.77 18.34
N GLU A 320 -7.45 8.80 18.69
CA GLU A 320 -8.91 8.75 18.69
C GLU A 320 -9.44 8.56 17.27
N LYS A 321 -9.08 9.47 16.36
CA LYS A 321 -9.48 9.38 14.95
C LYS A 321 -8.95 8.11 14.29
N PHE A 322 -7.72 7.71 14.62
CA PHE A 322 -7.15 6.45 14.16
C PHE A 322 -7.97 5.23 14.63
N GLY A 323 -8.49 5.25 15.87
CA GLY A 323 -9.41 4.25 16.39
C GLY A 323 -10.70 4.16 15.58
N GLU A 324 -11.33 5.29 15.27
CA GLU A 324 -12.53 5.34 14.43
C GLU A 324 -12.31 4.73 13.04
N LEU A 325 -11.21 5.11 12.38
CA LEU A 325 -10.88 4.59 11.06
C LEU A 325 -10.65 3.07 11.09
N ARG A 326 -9.91 2.56 12.09
CA ARG A 326 -9.71 1.11 12.26
C ARG A 326 -11.02 0.37 12.50
N GLN A 327 -11.92 0.94 13.32
CA GLN A 327 -13.20 0.31 13.59
C GLN A 327 -14.08 0.25 12.33
N ARG A 328 -14.09 1.30 11.51
CA ARG A 328 -14.76 1.29 10.21
C ARG A 328 -14.23 0.17 9.32
N VAL A 329 -12.90 -0.01 9.28
CA VAL A 329 -12.29 -1.10 8.51
C VAL A 329 -12.76 -2.47 9.01
N ALA A 330 -12.75 -2.71 10.32
CA ALA A 330 -13.22 -3.99 10.88
C ALA A 330 -14.69 -4.27 10.53
N ASN A 331 -15.55 -3.23 10.57
CA ASN A 331 -16.97 -3.36 10.29
C ASN A 331 -17.27 -3.62 8.80
N GLU A 332 -16.47 -3.08 7.90
CA GLU A 332 -16.69 -3.13 6.44
C GLU A 332 -15.65 -4.02 5.71
N ILE A 333 -14.93 -4.89 6.44
CA ILE A 333 -13.82 -5.69 5.90
C ILE A 333 -14.24 -6.63 4.78
N LYS A 334 -15.50 -7.08 4.78
CA LYS A 334 -16.06 -8.00 3.77
C LYS A 334 -16.81 -7.27 2.64
N THR A 335 -16.81 -5.94 2.63
CA THR A 335 -17.56 -5.12 1.68
C THR A 335 -16.70 -4.02 1.07
N THR A 336 -16.57 -2.88 1.75
CA THR A 336 -15.80 -1.71 1.31
C THR A 336 -14.32 -2.04 1.22
N PHE A 337 -13.80 -2.77 2.21
CA PHE A 337 -12.37 -3.09 2.35
C PHE A 337 -12.01 -4.51 1.95
N ASP A 338 -12.91 -5.20 1.25
CA ASP A 338 -12.62 -6.54 0.72
C ASP A 338 -11.43 -6.50 -0.24
N SER A 339 -10.50 -7.44 -0.06
CA SER A 339 -9.26 -7.54 -0.84
C SER A 339 -9.28 -8.80 -1.68
N HIS A 340 -9.10 -8.63 -2.99
CA HIS A 340 -8.91 -9.75 -3.90
C HIS A 340 -7.43 -10.16 -3.94
N TYR A 341 -7.19 -11.48 -3.90
CA TYR A 341 -5.89 -12.11 -4.06
C TYR A 341 -6.00 -13.16 -5.18
N THR A 342 -5.07 -13.15 -6.13
CA THR A 342 -5.05 -14.11 -7.25
C THR A 342 -4.35 -15.40 -6.89
N GLN A 343 -3.40 -15.36 -5.97
CA GLN A 343 -2.61 -16.51 -5.57
C GLN A 343 -2.42 -16.52 -4.06
N GLU A 344 -2.67 -17.69 -3.46
CA GLU A 344 -2.27 -18.01 -2.10
C GLU A 344 -1.02 -18.90 -2.18
N ILE A 345 0.07 -18.49 -1.52
CA ILE A 345 1.38 -19.13 -1.63
C ILE A 345 1.97 -19.43 -0.26
N SER A 346 2.77 -20.50 -0.13
CA SER A 346 3.49 -20.78 1.12
C SER A 346 4.61 -19.76 1.37
N LEU A 347 5.26 -19.82 2.54
CA LEU A 347 6.45 -18.99 2.80
C LEU A 347 7.60 -19.32 1.84
N ALA A 348 7.80 -20.60 1.54
CA ALA A 348 8.84 -21.07 0.61
C ALA A 348 8.58 -20.62 -0.83
N ASP A 349 7.31 -20.62 -1.26
CA ASP A 349 6.93 -20.19 -2.61
C ASP A 349 7.23 -18.72 -2.87
N VAL A 350 7.35 -17.88 -1.83
CA VAL A 350 7.79 -16.47 -1.95
C VAL A 350 9.18 -16.40 -2.58
N LEU A 351 10.02 -17.41 -2.37
CA LEU A 351 11.37 -17.49 -2.91
C LEU A 351 11.43 -18.09 -4.32
N SER A 352 10.30 -18.54 -4.88
CA SER A 352 10.26 -19.13 -6.21
C SER A 352 10.45 -18.07 -7.31
N ALA A 353 11.13 -18.46 -8.39
CA ALA A 353 11.38 -17.55 -9.51
C ALA A 353 10.07 -17.03 -10.12
N ASP A 354 9.06 -17.90 -10.26
CA ASP A 354 7.77 -17.54 -10.83
C ASP A 354 7.02 -16.53 -9.96
N ALA A 355 7.00 -16.74 -8.63
CA ALA A 355 6.37 -15.79 -7.72
C ALA A 355 7.09 -14.43 -7.75
N ILE A 356 8.42 -14.40 -7.65
CA ILE A 356 9.22 -13.15 -7.66
C ILE A 356 8.99 -12.37 -8.96
N ASN A 357 9.02 -13.05 -10.11
CA ASN A 357 8.76 -12.44 -11.40
C ASN A 357 7.32 -11.91 -11.54
N ALA A 358 6.36 -12.52 -10.85
CA ALA A 358 4.97 -12.06 -10.84
C ALA A 358 4.79 -10.85 -9.91
N TYR A 359 5.09 -10.98 -8.62
CA TYR A 359 4.79 -9.93 -7.64
C TYR A 359 5.68 -8.69 -7.80
N SER A 360 6.90 -8.80 -8.36
CA SER A 360 7.78 -7.63 -8.61
C SER A 360 7.17 -6.65 -9.62
N LYS A 361 6.32 -7.12 -10.54
CA LYS A 361 5.63 -6.29 -11.54
C LYS A 361 4.57 -5.38 -10.94
N GLN A 362 4.04 -5.71 -9.76
CA GLN A 362 2.97 -4.96 -9.09
C GLN A 362 1.76 -4.73 -10.03
N ALA A 363 1.42 -5.76 -10.80
CA ALA A 363 0.34 -5.70 -11.77
C ALA A 363 -1.04 -5.62 -11.08
N THR A 364 -1.95 -4.90 -11.72
CA THR A 364 -3.33 -4.76 -11.21
C THR A 364 -4.03 -6.11 -11.17
N GLY A 365 -4.67 -6.43 -10.05
CA GLY A 365 -5.36 -7.70 -9.85
C GLY A 365 -4.45 -8.85 -9.43
N GLU A 366 -3.13 -8.77 -9.58
CA GLU A 366 -2.21 -9.88 -9.30
C GLU A 366 -1.63 -9.84 -7.87
N LYS A 367 -2.50 -9.63 -6.86
CA LYS A 367 -2.05 -9.55 -5.46
C LYS A 367 -1.85 -10.95 -4.86
N PHE A 368 -0.69 -11.16 -4.24
CA PHE A 368 -0.33 -12.41 -3.57
C PHE A 368 -0.69 -12.36 -2.09
N LEU A 369 -1.14 -13.50 -1.57
CA LEU A 369 -1.36 -13.73 -0.14
C LEU A 369 -0.47 -14.88 0.33
N ILE A 370 0.45 -14.60 1.24
CA ILE A 370 1.30 -15.63 1.83
C ILE A 370 0.53 -16.32 2.96
N LYS A 371 0.59 -17.65 3.00
CA LYS A 371 0.12 -18.53 4.09
C LYS A 371 1.34 -19.15 4.77
N PRO A 372 1.86 -18.55 5.86
CA PRO A 372 3.14 -18.97 6.45
C PRO A 372 3.20 -20.41 6.97
N HIS A 373 2.06 -21.08 7.13
CA HIS A 373 1.94 -22.45 7.66
C HIS A 373 1.50 -23.49 6.62
N GLN A 374 1.41 -23.10 5.34
CA GLN A 374 1.07 -24.01 4.26
C GLN A 374 2.26 -24.88 3.86
#